data_AF-A0A0S2JK89-F1
#
_entry.id   AF-A0A0S2JK89-F1
#
_cell.length_a   1.000
_cell.length_b   1.000
_cell.length_c   1.000
_cell.angle_alpha   90.00
_cell.angle_beta   90.00
_cell.angle_gamma   90.00
#
_symmetry.space_group_name_H-M   'P 1'
#
loop_
_entity.id
_entity.type
_entity.pdbx_description
1 polymer ?
#
loop_
_entity_poly.entity_id
_entity_poly.type
_entity_poly.pdbx_seq_one_letter_code
_entity_poly.pdbx_strand_id
1 'polypeptide(L)'
;MKVTLKIVLTLATLFFISVCGADDSSWRKLSLNNTVLLTLPHGQVVIELAPQFSPKNAAQFSKLTQQGFYDGTKFYRVIDGFVAQAGPKDGSKKDKSVPLLAMESEWQTDSKWTYTPVQQHDLFAPQTGFKQGFALAYQAGENDSLGTAWLTHCPGTIAMARNNAADSASSHFYFVIGQAPRYLDRIMTIFGRVVYGMQHIQAIQRTAVIDGDDAVEPGHFTKIVSMQLMSDVAKAEQIHLEVENTESTAFAERLVQRRTRDSAFFYKKPPPVLDVCQIPIRSRLIK
;
A
#
# COMPACT_ATOMS: atom_id res chain seq x y z
N MET A 1 20.67 -40.38 57.82
CA MET A 1 19.81 -39.30 57.26
C MET A 1 20.34 -38.91 55.89
N LYS A 2 19.69 -39.36 54.81
CA LYS A 2 19.93 -38.87 53.45
C LYS A 2 18.61 -38.29 52.95
N VAL A 3 18.58 -36.99 52.73
CA VAL A 3 17.39 -36.24 52.30
C VAL A 3 17.27 -36.36 50.79
N THR A 4 16.15 -36.89 50.33
CA THR A 4 15.81 -37.04 48.90
C THR A 4 15.21 -35.72 48.40
N LEU A 5 15.86 -35.06 47.46
CA LEU A 5 15.39 -33.81 46.85
C LEU A 5 14.40 -34.16 45.73
N LYS A 6 13.09 -33.97 45.97
CA LYS A 6 12.05 -34.07 44.93
C LYS A 6 12.04 -32.78 44.10
N ILE A 7 12.38 -32.89 42.81
CA ILE A 7 12.20 -31.82 41.83
C ILE A 7 10.70 -31.72 41.52
N VAL A 8 10.08 -30.62 41.93
CA VAL A 8 8.71 -30.27 41.56
C VAL A 8 8.79 -29.52 40.23
N LEU A 9 8.28 -30.14 39.17
CA LEU A 9 8.13 -29.53 37.86
C LEU A 9 6.89 -28.62 37.89
N THR A 10 7.09 -27.31 38.05
CA THR A 10 5.99 -26.34 38.01
C THR A 10 5.56 -26.15 36.56
N LEU A 11 4.40 -26.71 36.21
CA LEU A 11 3.75 -26.52 34.92
C LEU A 11 3.29 -25.06 34.83
N ALA A 12 3.99 -24.23 34.06
CA ALA A 12 3.60 -22.86 33.79
C ALA A 12 2.36 -22.86 32.89
N THR A 13 1.18 -22.71 33.49
CA THR A 13 -0.08 -22.46 32.80
C THR A 13 -0.02 -21.08 32.15
N LEU A 14 0.04 -21.04 30.81
CA LEU A 14 -0.21 -19.81 30.06
C LEU A 14 -1.64 -19.35 30.33
N PHE A 15 -1.80 -18.31 31.13
CA PHE A 15 -3.03 -17.52 31.18
C PHE A 15 -3.16 -16.76 29.87
N PHE A 16 -4.00 -17.26 28.96
CA PHE A 16 -4.55 -16.43 27.88
C PHE A 16 -5.48 -15.42 28.53
N ILE A 17 -4.99 -14.19 28.71
CA ILE A 17 -5.85 -13.05 28.98
C ILE A 17 -6.65 -12.84 27.71
N SER A 18 -7.89 -13.33 27.70
CA SER A 18 -8.86 -13.06 26.66
C SER A 18 -9.19 -11.57 26.74
N VAL A 19 -8.48 -10.76 25.97
CA VAL A 19 -8.81 -9.35 25.76
C VAL A 19 -10.15 -9.33 25.02
N CYS A 20 -11.21 -9.10 25.79
CA CYS A 20 -12.55 -8.92 25.27
C CYS A 20 -12.60 -7.61 24.47
N GLY A 21 -12.94 -7.68 23.18
CA GLY A 21 -13.44 -6.52 22.43
C GLY A 21 -12.67 -6.06 21.19
N ALA A 22 -11.73 -6.84 20.64
CA ALA A 22 -11.28 -6.62 19.27
C ALA A 22 -12.04 -7.60 18.35
N ASP A 23 -12.75 -7.06 17.36
CA ASP A 23 -13.34 -7.84 16.28
C ASP A 23 -12.18 -8.52 15.51
N ASP A 24 -11.84 -9.77 15.87
CA ASP A 24 -10.82 -10.60 15.18
C ASP A 24 -11.34 -11.12 13.83
N SER A 25 -12.22 -10.36 13.18
CA SER A 25 -12.61 -10.62 11.81
C SER A 25 -11.37 -10.64 10.93
N SER A 26 -11.14 -11.75 10.24
CA SER A 26 -10.01 -11.90 9.30
C SER A 26 -10.15 -11.03 8.05
N TRP A 27 -11.27 -10.33 7.89
CA TRP A 27 -11.60 -9.51 6.73
C TRP A 27 -12.14 -8.14 7.15
N ARG A 28 -11.72 -7.09 6.43
CA ARG A 28 -12.17 -5.71 6.59
C ARG A 28 -12.85 -5.24 5.32
N LYS A 29 -14.10 -4.81 5.43
CA LYS A 29 -14.84 -4.20 4.31
C LYS A 29 -14.24 -2.84 3.95
N LEU A 30 -14.10 -2.60 2.64
CA LEU A 30 -13.64 -1.30 2.15
C LEU A 30 -14.75 -0.25 2.22
N SER A 31 -14.39 0.94 2.67
CA SER A 31 -15.29 2.10 2.65
C SER A 31 -15.44 2.62 1.23
N LEU A 32 -16.68 2.81 0.77
CA LEU A 32 -16.94 3.36 -0.57
C LEU A 32 -16.39 4.78 -0.74
N ASN A 33 -16.30 5.56 0.35
CA ASN A 33 -15.77 6.93 0.32
C ASN A 33 -14.24 7.00 0.24
N ASN A 34 -13.55 5.90 0.56
CA ASN A 34 -12.09 5.78 0.49
C ASN A 34 -11.67 4.77 -0.58
N THR A 35 -12.55 4.49 -1.54
CA THR A 35 -12.30 3.54 -2.62
C THR A 35 -12.54 4.24 -3.95
N VAL A 36 -11.61 4.07 -4.88
CA VAL A 36 -11.70 4.64 -6.23
C VAL A 36 -11.83 3.51 -7.25
N LEU A 37 -12.80 3.65 -8.16
CA LEU A 37 -12.89 2.86 -9.38
C LEU A 37 -12.18 3.60 -10.51
N LEU A 38 -11.09 3.03 -11.01
CA LEU A 38 -10.37 3.48 -12.19
C LEU A 38 -10.73 2.58 -13.36
N THR A 39 -11.30 3.15 -14.41
CA THR A 39 -11.59 2.45 -15.67
C THR A 39 -10.50 2.74 -16.69
N LEU A 40 -9.83 1.69 -17.15
CA LEU A 40 -8.86 1.71 -18.24
C LEU A 40 -9.48 1.03 -19.48
N PRO A 41 -8.93 1.26 -20.69
CA PRO A 41 -9.44 0.62 -21.92
C PRO A 41 -9.50 -0.91 -21.85
N HIS A 42 -8.61 -1.50 -21.05
CA HIS A 42 -8.44 -2.93 -20.91
C HIS A 42 -8.95 -3.50 -19.57
N GLY A 43 -9.65 -2.70 -18.75
CA GLY A 43 -10.33 -3.21 -17.55
C GLY A 43 -10.43 -2.23 -16.39
N GLN A 44 -11.03 -2.70 -15.29
CA GLN A 44 -11.30 -1.92 -14.09
C GLN A 44 -10.30 -2.22 -12.98
N VAL A 45 -9.89 -1.16 -12.28
CA VAL A 45 -8.96 -1.22 -11.14
C VAL A 45 -9.66 -0.59 -9.94
N VAL A 46 -9.57 -1.25 -8.79
CA VAL A 46 -10.04 -0.67 -7.53
C VAL A 46 -8.85 -0.29 -6.67
N ILE A 47 -8.86 0.94 -6.18
CA ILE A 47 -7.82 1.55 -5.37
C ILE A 47 -8.40 1.85 -3.99
N GLU A 48 -7.75 1.39 -2.94
CA GLU A 48 -8.02 1.79 -1.56
C GLU A 48 -7.15 3.00 -1.21
N LEU A 49 -7.76 4.10 -0.81
CA LEU A 49 -7.09 5.30 -0.33
C LEU A 49 -6.71 5.16 1.15
N ALA A 50 -5.66 5.87 1.56
CA ALA A 50 -5.05 5.82 2.89
C ALA A 50 -5.14 7.17 3.65
N PRO A 51 -6.35 7.72 3.90
CA PRO A 51 -6.50 9.01 4.60
C PRO A 51 -5.97 8.99 6.04
N GLN A 52 -5.83 7.82 6.65
CA GLN A 52 -5.23 7.66 7.98
C GLN A 52 -3.71 7.87 8.00
N PHE A 53 -3.04 7.83 6.85
CA PHE A 53 -1.59 8.02 6.73
C PHE A 53 -1.24 9.30 5.97
N SER A 54 -2.02 9.65 4.93
CA SER A 54 -1.80 10.85 4.11
C SER A 54 -3.13 11.58 3.88
N PRO A 55 -3.71 12.18 4.93
CA PRO A 55 -5.06 12.74 4.91
C PRO A 55 -5.25 13.85 3.87
N LYS A 56 -4.28 14.76 3.70
CA LYS A 56 -4.40 15.88 2.77
C LYS A 56 -4.37 15.40 1.33
N ASN A 57 -3.43 14.51 1.00
CA ASN A 57 -3.27 13.98 -0.34
C ASN A 57 -4.44 13.06 -0.73
N ALA A 58 -4.89 12.20 0.18
CA ALA A 58 -6.09 11.38 -0.04
C ALA A 58 -7.34 12.25 -0.26
N ALA A 59 -7.55 13.30 0.55
CA ALA A 59 -8.70 14.20 0.40
C ALA A 59 -8.67 14.98 -0.92
N GLN A 60 -7.50 15.51 -1.33
CA GLN A 60 -7.36 16.18 -2.61
C GLN A 60 -7.59 15.23 -3.78
N PHE A 61 -7.02 14.01 -3.74
CA PHE A 61 -7.22 13.01 -4.78
C PHE A 61 -8.69 12.59 -4.91
N SER A 62 -9.36 12.35 -3.78
CA SER A 62 -10.81 12.08 -3.75
C SER A 62 -11.60 13.23 -4.39
N LYS A 63 -11.35 14.48 -3.96
CA LYS A 63 -12.05 15.65 -4.49
C LYS A 63 -11.86 15.80 -6.01
N LEU A 64 -10.64 15.63 -6.51
CA LEU A 64 -10.34 15.71 -7.95
C LEU A 64 -11.05 14.58 -8.72
N THR A 65 -11.07 13.38 -8.15
CA THR A 65 -11.79 12.23 -8.72
C THR A 65 -13.29 12.52 -8.84
N GLN A 66 -13.93 13.04 -7.79
CA GLN A 66 -15.35 13.41 -7.80
C GLN A 66 -15.68 14.49 -8.84
N GLN A 67 -14.70 15.33 -9.18
CA GLN A 67 -14.85 16.38 -10.19
C GLN A 67 -14.61 15.88 -11.63
N GLY A 68 -14.37 14.58 -11.84
CA GLY A 68 -13.97 14.03 -13.14
C GLY A 68 -12.62 14.57 -13.62
N PHE A 69 -11.77 15.06 -12.70
CA PHE A 69 -10.51 15.72 -13.07
C PHE A 69 -9.56 14.79 -13.80
N TYR A 70 -9.56 13.49 -13.52
CA TYR A 70 -8.66 12.55 -14.18
C TYR A 70 -9.21 11.97 -15.49
N ASP A 71 -10.48 12.20 -15.80
CA ASP A 71 -11.12 11.64 -16.99
C ASP A 71 -10.46 12.16 -18.28
N GLY A 72 -10.15 11.23 -19.18
CA GLY A 72 -9.47 11.50 -20.45
C GLY A 72 -7.99 11.88 -20.32
N THR A 73 -7.43 11.97 -19.10
CA THR A 73 -5.99 12.14 -18.90
C THR A 73 -5.25 10.85 -19.25
N LYS A 74 -3.91 10.87 -19.22
CA LYS A 74 -3.08 9.77 -19.74
C LYS A 74 -1.98 9.38 -18.77
N PHE A 75 -1.56 8.12 -18.85
CA PHE A 75 -0.29 7.67 -18.33
C PHE A 75 0.82 8.11 -19.28
N TYR A 76 1.40 9.27 -19.02
CA TYR A 76 2.35 9.91 -19.93
C TYR A 76 3.79 9.48 -19.69
N ARG A 77 4.11 8.95 -18.51
CA ARG A 77 5.45 8.44 -18.17
C ARG A 77 5.34 7.07 -17.52
N VAL A 78 5.67 6.04 -18.29
CA VAL A 78 5.54 4.64 -17.86
C VAL A 78 6.86 3.94 -18.13
N ILE A 79 7.53 3.55 -17.04
CA ILE A 79 8.84 2.90 -17.05
C ILE A 79 8.65 1.48 -16.56
N ASP A 80 8.96 0.51 -17.41
CA ASP A 80 8.85 -0.89 -17.04
C ASP A 80 9.70 -1.21 -15.80
N GLY A 81 9.16 -2.06 -14.92
CA GLY A 81 9.84 -2.40 -13.67
C GLY A 81 9.89 -1.29 -12.61
N PHE A 82 9.33 -0.11 -12.88
CA PHE A 82 9.37 1.05 -11.97
C PHE A 82 7.96 1.61 -11.70
N VAL A 83 7.51 2.61 -12.46
CA VAL A 83 6.24 3.31 -12.20
C VAL A 83 5.44 3.61 -13.47
N ALA A 84 4.12 3.66 -13.32
CA ALA A 84 3.18 4.21 -14.30
C ALA A 84 2.61 5.54 -13.77
N GLN A 85 3.06 6.66 -14.34
CA GLN A 85 2.73 8.01 -13.90
C GLN A 85 1.69 8.66 -14.82
N ALA A 86 0.68 9.28 -14.20
CA ALA A 86 -0.44 9.95 -14.85
C ALA A 86 -0.76 11.30 -14.22
N GLY A 87 -1.57 12.08 -14.93
CA GLY A 87 -1.97 13.43 -14.53
C GLY A 87 -2.36 14.28 -15.74
N PRO A 88 -2.70 15.56 -15.50
CA PRO A 88 -2.93 16.52 -16.57
C PRO A 88 -1.63 16.77 -17.38
N LYS A 89 -1.74 17.49 -18.49
CA LYS A 89 -0.55 17.97 -19.20
C LYS A 89 0.18 18.99 -18.32
N ASP A 90 1.48 18.77 -18.11
CA ASP A 90 2.35 19.66 -17.33
C ASP A 90 2.24 21.12 -17.81
N GLY A 91 2.12 22.05 -16.87
CA GLY A 91 2.01 23.48 -17.10
C GLY A 91 0.69 23.97 -17.72
N SER A 92 -0.26 23.06 -17.98
CA SER A 92 -1.59 23.40 -18.50
C SER A 92 -2.44 24.18 -17.48
N LYS A 93 -3.54 24.80 -17.94
CA LYS A 93 -4.51 25.44 -17.03
C LYS A 93 -5.07 24.45 -16.00
N LYS A 94 -5.28 23.20 -16.41
CA LYS A 94 -5.81 22.13 -15.58
C LYS A 94 -4.81 21.75 -14.48
N ASP A 95 -3.54 21.58 -14.83
CA ASP A 95 -2.46 21.33 -13.87
C ASP A 95 -2.33 22.47 -12.85
N LYS A 96 -2.24 23.71 -13.33
CA LYS A 96 -2.12 24.92 -12.48
C LYS A 96 -3.35 25.24 -11.62
N SER A 97 -4.48 24.59 -11.85
CA SER A 97 -5.70 24.83 -11.07
C SER A 97 -5.72 24.11 -9.72
N VAL A 98 -4.79 23.17 -9.50
CA VAL A 98 -4.75 22.37 -8.28
C VAL A 98 -3.66 22.92 -7.35
N PRO A 99 -3.98 23.20 -6.07
CA PRO A 99 -2.99 23.72 -5.14
C PRO A 99 -1.92 22.67 -4.82
N LEU A 100 -0.71 23.16 -4.51
CA LEU A 100 0.37 22.34 -4.01
C LEU A 100 0.06 21.86 -2.59
N LEU A 101 0.53 20.67 -2.25
CA LEU A 101 0.40 20.07 -0.93
C LEU A 101 1.77 19.89 -0.27
N ALA A 102 1.77 20.08 1.05
CA ALA A 102 2.87 19.65 1.89
C ALA A 102 3.03 18.13 1.81
N MET A 103 4.28 17.68 1.87
CA MET A 103 4.60 16.25 1.83
C MET A 103 4.08 15.54 3.10
N GLU A 104 3.48 14.36 2.92
CA GLU A 104 2.99 13.49 4.00
C GLU A 104 3.72 12.14 3.91
N SER A 105 5.04 12.18 4.04
CA SER A 105 5.90 11.01 3.78
C SER A 105 6.19 10.13 5.00
N GLU A 106 5.93 10.64 6.21
CA GLU A 106 6.08 9.94 7.47
C GLU A 106 5.21 10.56 8.57
N TRP A 107 5.00 9.84 9.66
CA TRP A 107 4.28 10.33 10.84
C TRP A 107 4.94 9.86 12.14
N GLN A 108 4.73 10.64 13.20
CA GLN A 108 5.09 10.25 14.56
C GLN A 108 4.02 9.32 15.13
N THR A 109 4.47 8.25 15.78
CA THR A 109 3.62 7.25 16.44
C THR A 109 3.37 7.63 17.89
N ASP A 110 2.30 7.14 18.52
CA ASP A 110 2.08 7.33 19.96
C ASP A 110 2.38 6.04 20.74
N SER A 111 2.34 6.11 22.08
CA SER A 111 2.63 4.96 22.95
C SER A 111 1.63 3.81 22.86
N LYS A 112 0.46 4.03 22.24
CA LYS A 112 -0.58 3.01 22.00
C LYS A 112 -0.58 2.53 20.55
N TRP A 113 0.28 3.09 19.70
CA TRP A 113 0.33 2.74 18.30
C TRP A 113 0.85 1.31 18.14
N THR A 114 0.10 0.51 17.41
CA THR A 114 0.39 -0.91 17.17
C THR A 114 0.29 -1.19 15.68
N TYR A 115 1.13 -2.12 15.22
CA TYR A 115 1.15 -2.62 13.86
C TYR A 115 1.51 -4.11 13.91
N THR A 116 1.25 -4.84 12.83
CA THR A 116 1.62 -6.25 12.75
C THR A 116 3.04 -6.37 12.19
N PRO A 117 4.02 -6.80 13.00
CA PRO A 117 5.42 -6.84 12.58
C PRO A 117 5.66 -7.92 11.54
N VAL A 118 6.51 -7.60 10.55
CA VAL A 118 6.91 -8.52 9.47
C VAL A 118 8.38 -8.83 9.53
N GLN A 119 9.27 -7.84 9.62
CA GLN A 119 10.71 -8.12 9.58
C GLN A 119 11.47 -7.05 10.36
N GLN A 120 12.53 -7.48 11.04
CA GLN A 120 13.54 -6.58 11.60
C GLN A 120 14.79 -6.65 10.73
N HIS A 121 15.56 -5.56 10.68
CA HIS A 121 16.74 -5.45 9.82
C HIS A 121 16.38 -5.67 8.34
N ASP A 122 15.32 -5.00 7.88
CA ASP A 122 15.00 -4.92 6.46
C ASP A 122 16.08 -4.10 5.74
N LEU A 123 16.25 -4.32 4.43
CA LEU A 123 17.28 -3.64 3.64
C LEU A 123 17.16 -2.11 3.68
N PHE A 124 15.95 -1.57 3.85
CA PHE A 124 15.67 -0.14 3.81
C PHE A 124 15.13 0.43 5.13
N ALA A 125 14.88 -0.42 6.14
CA ALA A 125 14.25 0.01 7.38
C ALA A 125 14.66 -0.85 8.60
N PRO A 126 14.71 -0.27 9.81
CA PRO A 126 14.93 -1.05 11.03
C PRO A 126 13.86 -2.11 11.24
N GLN A 127 12.59 -1.76 11.02
CA GLN A 127 11.46 -2.66 11.13
C GLN A 127 10.46 -2.41 10.00
N THR A 128 9.79 -3.48 9.55
CA THR A 128 8.67 -3.42 8.60
C THR A 128 7.47 -4.19 9.13
N GLY A 129 6.30 -3.86 8.62
CA GLY A 129 5.06 -4.50 9.03
C GLY A 129 3.85 -4.04 8.23
N PHE A 130 2.67 -4.33 8.76
CA PHE A 130 1.40 -3.90 8.20
C PHE A 130 0.53 -3.15 9.21
N LYS A 131 -0.20 -2.16 8.72
CA LYS A 131 -1.30 -1.52 9.44
C LYS A 131 -2.46 -1.33 8.48
N GLN A 132 -3.64 -1.83 8.86
CA GLN A 132 -4.87 -1.72 8.09
C GLN A 132 -4.70 -2.10 6.60
N GLY A 133 -3.94 -3.14 6.29
CA GLY A 133 -3.71 -3.60 4.91
C GLY A 133 -2.61 -2.84 4.15
N PHE A 134 -1.96 -1.84 4.76
CA PHE A 134 -0.87 -1.09 4.16
C PHE A 134 0.48 -1.52 4.71
N ALA A 135 1.44 -1.74 3.80
CA ALA A 135 2.81 -2.06 4.14
C ALA A 135 3.55 -0.81 4.63
N LEU A 136 4.15 -0.90 5.80
CA LEU A 136 4.86 0.20 6.45
C LEU A 136 6.25 -0.22 6.91
N ALA A 137 7.07 0.80 7.16
CA ALA A 137 8.31 0.71 7.88
C ALA A 137 8.23 1.57 9.14
N TYR A 138 9.04 1.21 10.12
CA TYR A 138 9.02 1.81 11.44
C TYR A 138 10.42 1.88 12.03
N GLN A 139 10.68 3.00 12.70
CA GLN A 139 11.85 3.23 13.52
C GLN A 139 11.36 3.58 14.93
N ALA A 140 11.75 2.76 15.91
CA ALA A 140 11.49 3.07 17.32
C ALA A 140 12.22 4.36 17.73
N GLY A 141 11.62 5.12 18.63
CA GLY A 141 12.28 6.26 19.25
C GLY A 141 13.32 5.82 20.28
N GLU A 142 14.32 6.67 20.50
CA GLU A 142 15.33 6.49 21.55
C GLU A 142 14.91 7.24 22.83
N ASN A 143 15.33 6.77 24.00
CA ASN A 143 15.17 7.48 25.30
C ASN A 143 13.75 8.03 25.53
N ASP A 144 12.75 7.16 25.46
CA ASP A 144 11.32 7.48 25.63
C ASP A 144 10.70 8.42 24.57
N SER A 145 11.43 8.71 23.48
CA SER A 145 10.85 9.41 22.33
C SER A 145 9.88 8.52 21.54
N LEU A 146 8.93 9.17 20.90
CA LEU A 146 7.98 8.53 20.00
C LEU A 146 8.70 7.97 18.77
N GLY A 147 8.22 6.83 18.26
CA GLY A 147 8.77 6.25 17.03
C GLY A 147 8.22 6.94 15.78
N THR A 148 8.91 6.75 14.65
CA THR A 148 8.50 7.27 13.34
C THR A 148 8.08 6.12 12.44
N ALA A 149 6.95 6.24 11.76
CA ALA A 149 6.47 5.29 10.77
C ALA A 149 6.26 5.95 9.41
N TRP A 150 6.37 5.16 8.34
CA TRP A 150 6.11 5.59 6.97
C TRP A 150 5.59 4.43 6.13
N LEU A 151 4.83 4.73 5.08
CA LEU A 151 4.42 3.73 4.10
C LEU A 151 5.60 3.34 3.19
N THR A 152 5.58 2.12 2.68
CA THR A 152 6.64 1.58 1.83
C THR A 152 6.19 1.50 0.37
N HIS A 153 7.08 1.83 -0.58
CA HIS A 153 6.79 1.77 -2.03
C HIS A 153 6.73 0.33 -2.55
N CYS A 154 5.83 -0.49 -2.01
CA CYS A 154 5.58 -1.83 -2.52
C CYS A 154 4.85 -1.83 -3.87
N PRO A 155 4.90 -2.91 -4.65
CA PRO A 155 4.16 -3.01 -5.90
C PRO A 155 2.67 -2.76 -5.70
N GLY A 156 2.07 -1.94 -6.57
CA GLY A 156 0.65 -1.57 -6.51
C GLY A 156 0.33 -0.42 -5.56
N THR A 157 1.28 0.20 -4.85
CA THR A 157 1.01 1.46 -4.16
C THR A 157 0.79 2.59 -5.15
N ILE A 158 -0.02 3.56 -4.76
CA ILE A 158 -0.20 4.83 -5.47
C ILE A 158 0.38 5.98 -4.62
N ALA A 159 1.18 6.82 -5.26
CA ALA A 159 1.86 7.93 -4.63
C ALA A 159 1.79 9.20 -5.50
N MET A 160 1.91 10.36 -4.86
CA MET A 160 1.93 11.64 -5.55
C MET A 160 3.27 11.87 -6.22
N ALA A 161 3.26 12.28 -7.49
CA ALA A 161 4.43 12.85 -8.12
C ALA A 161 4.63 14.30 -7.67
N ARG A 162 5.88 14.75 -7.66
CA ARG A 162 6.27 16.11 -7.30
C ARG A 162 7.45 16.58 -8.14
N ASN A 163 7.69 17.88 -8.10
CA ASN A 163 8.93 18.48 -8.58
C ASN A 163 10.03 18.34 -7.52
N ASN A 164 11.16 19.02 -7.72
CA ASN A 164 12.32 18.92 -6.83
C ASN A 164 12.02 19.37 -5.39
N ALA A 165 11.20 20.40 -5.20
CA ALA A 165 10.78 20.84 -3.87
C ALA A 165 9.86 19.79 -3.21
N ALA A 166 10.04 19.57 -1.90
CA ALA A 166 9.26 18.57 -1.16
C ALA A 166 7.75 18.84 -1.25
N ASP A 167 7.34 20.10 -1.01
CA ASP A 167 5.94 20.52 -0.96
C ASP A 167 5.43 20.99 -2.34
N SER A 168 5.65 20.17 -3.36
CA SER A 168 5.29 20.49 -4.76
C SER A 168 4.40 19.46 -5.44
N ALA A 169 3.88 18.49 -4.69
CA ALA A 169 2.84 17.58 -5.19
C ALA A 169 1.53 18.34 -5.38
N SER A 170 0.78 18.03 -6.46
CA SER A 170 -0.53 18.64 -6.74
C SER A 170 -1.55 17.59 -7.18
N SER A 171 -1.52 17.18 -8.44
CA SER A 171 -2.48 16.28 -9.08
C SER A 171 -1.85 15.15 -9.89
N HIS A 172 -0.53 15.19 -10.09
CA HIS A 172 0.18 14.11 -10.75
C HIS A 172 0.42 12.97 -9.76
N PHE A 173 0.21 11.73 -10.19
CA PHE A 173 0.36 10.54 -9.36
C PHE A 173 1.00 9.40 -10.16
N TYR A 174 1.44 8.36 -9.47
CA TYR A 174 1.96 7.16 -10.11
C TYR A 174 1.63 5.90 -9.32
N PHE A 175 1.53 4.79 -10.05
CA PHE A 175 1.53 3.45 -9.46
C PHE A 175 2.92 2.86 -9.50
N VAL A 176 3.31 2.12 -8.47
CA VAL A 176 4.48 1.23 -8.54
C VAL A 176 4.09 -0.02 -9.33
N ILE A 177 4.75 -0.27 -10.46
CA ILE A 177 4.42 -1.38 -11.39
C ILE A 177 5.52 -2.44 -11.48
N GLY A 178 6.61 -2.31 -10.74
CA GLY A 178 7.67 -3.32 -10.76
C GLY A 178 8.27 -3.60 -9.40
N GLN A 179 9.59 -3.72 -9.34
CA GLN A 179 10.28 -3.92 -8.07
C GLN A 179 10.02 -2.72 -7.15
N ALA A 180 9.93 -2.97 -5.85
CA ALA A 180 9.65 -1.91 -4.87
C ALA A 180 10.77 -0.85 -4.87
N PRO A 181 10.54 0.40 -5.35
CA PRO A 181 11.56 1.43 -5.33
C PRO A 181 11.64 2.05 -3.94
N ARG A 182 12.06 1.25 -2.94
CA ARG A 182 12.10 1.62 -1.52
C ARG A 182 13.00 2.83 -1.22
N TYR A 183 13.87 3.23 -2.14
CA TYR A 183 14.62 4.50 -2.07
C TYR A 183 13.72 5.75 -2.21
N LEU A 184 12.46 5.59 -2.63
CA LEU A 184 11.45 6.65 -2.63
C LEU A 184 10.70 6.79 -1.30
N ASP A 185 10.87 5.83 -0.38
CA ASP A 185 10.29 5.92 0.96
C ASP A 185 10.75 7.22 1.63
N ARG A 186 9.84 7.84 2.40
CA ARG A 186 10.06 9.10 3.15
C ARG A 186 10.32 10.35 2.30
N ILE A 187 10.45 10.23 0.97
CA ILE A 187 10.67 11.37 0.06
C ILE A 187 9.52 11.60 -0.94
N MET A 188 8.49 10.75 -0.89
CA MET A 188 7.26 10.83 -1.68
C MET A 188 6.06 10.52 -0.78
N THR A 189 4.88 11.05 -1.11
CA THR A 189 3.64 10.77 -0.38
C THR A 189 2.91 9.59 -1.00
N ILE A 190 2.88 8.44 -0.33
CA ILE A 190 2.00 7.31 -0.68
C ILE A 190 0.62 7.56 -0.07
N PHE A 191 -0.44 7.51 -0.86
CA PHE A 191 -1.79 7.82 -0.38
C PHE A 191 -2.83 6.73 -0.70
N GLY A 192 -2.40 5.57 -1.18
CA GLY A 192 -3.30 4.44 -1.43
C GLY A 192 -2.59 3.21 -2.00
N ARG A 193 -3.38 2.21 -2.36
CA ARG A 193 -2.91 0.98 -3.01
C ARG A 193 -3.98 0.35 -3.90
N VAL A 194 -3.55 -0.40 -4.91
CA VAL A 194 -4.42 -1.24 -5.72
C VAL A 194 -4.85 -2.47 -4.91
N VAL A 195 -6.16 -2.73 -4.88
CA VAL A 195 -6.76 -3.87 -4.16
C VAL A 195 -7.45 -4.86 -5.10
N TYR A 196 -7.70 -4.47 -6.34
CA TYR A 196 -8.26 -5.30 -7.41
C TYR A 196 -7.82 -4.75 -8.78
N GLY A 197 -7.57 -5.63 -9.74
CA GLY A 197 -7.26 -5.24 -11.12
C GLY A 197 -5.80 -4.85 -11.37
N MET A 198 -4.84 -5.32 -10.55
CA MET A 198 -3.42 -4.99 -10.73
C MET A 198 -2.88 -5.39 -12.11
N GLN A 199 -3.41 -6.46 -12.72
CA GLN A 199 -3.07 -6.85 -14.09
C GLN A 199 -3.37 -5.76 -15.13
N HIS A 200 -4.38 -4.91 -14.89
CA HIS A 200 -4.70 -3.81 -15.80
C HIS A 200 -3.73 -2.64 -15.60
N ILE A 201 -3.28 -2.37 -14.37
CA ILE A 201 -2.16 -1.44 -14.15
C ILE A 201 -0.89 -1.95 -14.84
N GLN A 202 -0.61 -3.25 -14.75
CA GLN A 202 0.53 -3.87 -15.42
C GLN A 202 0.43 -3.89 -16.95
N ALA A 203 -0.75 -3.71 -17.52
CA ALA A 203 -0.96 -3.66 -18.97
C ALA A 203 -0.89 -2.22 -19.55
N ILE A 204 -0.61 -1.20 -18.73
CA ILE A 204 -0.42 0.17 -19.21
C ILE A 204 0.76 0.23 -20.18
N GLN A 205 0.57 0.94 -21.30
CA GLN A 205 1.57 1.10 -22.36
C GLN A 205 2.84 1.75 -21.81
N ARG A 206 3.99 1.11 -22.01
CA ARG A 206 5.30 1.68 -21.66
C ARG A 206 5.57 2.86 -22.60
N THR A 207 6.10 3.94 -22.04
CA THR A 207 6.44 5.16 -22.80
C THR A 207 7.92 5.50 -22.74
N ALA A 208 8.64 4.98 -21.75
CA ALA A 208 10.09 5.00 -21.79
C ALA A 208 10.59 3.93 -22.78
N VAL A 209 11.41 4.40 -23.70
CA VAL A 209 12.06 3.59 -24.73
C VAL A 209 13.46 3.20 -24.27
N ILE A 210 13.93 2.04 -24.75
CA ILE A 210 15.35 1.68 -24.67
C ILE A 210 16.11 2.34 -25.84
N ASP A 211 17.43 2.46 -25.71
CA ASP A 211 18.25 3.01 -26.79
C ASP A 211 18.06 2.21 -28.08
N GLY A 212 17.64 2.89 -29.16
CA GLY A 212 17.35 2.29 -30.46
C GLY A 212 15.88 1.96 -30.73
N ASP A 213 14.98 2.23 -29.79
CA ASP A 213 13.52 2.09 -29.97
C ASP A 213 12.86 3.45 -30.30
N ASP A 214 11.72 3.39 -30.98
CA ASP A 214 10.99 4.59 -31.41
C ASP A 214 10.17 5.16 -30.26
N ALA A 215 10.23 6.49 -30.09
CA ALA A 215 9.42 7.17 -29.10
C ALA A 215 7.93 6.85 -29.27
N VAL A 216 7.27 6.46 -28.18
CA VAL A 216 5.84 6.18 -28.21
C VAL A 216 5.09 7.50 -28.41
N GLU A 217 4.37 7.60 -29.53
CA GLU A 217 3.56 8.77 -29.84
C GLU A 217 2.51 9.03 -28.73
N PRO A 218 2.31 10.28 -28.29
CA PRO A 218 1.34 10.60 -27.24
C PRO A 218 -0.10 10.17 -27.53
N GLY A 219 -0.43 9.91 -28.80
CA GLY A 219 -1.70 9.31 -29.23
C GLY A 219 -1.92 7.89 -28.72
N HIS A 220 -0.84 7.13 -28.49
CA HIS A 220 -0.84 5.74 -28.06
C HIS A 220 -0.70 5.55 -26.55
N PHE A 221 -0.49 6.63 -25.78
CA PHE A 221 -0.47 6.55 -24.31
C PHE A 221 -1.82 6.05 -23.79
N THR A 222 -1.79 5.11 -22.84
CA THR A 222 -3.00 4.60 -22.18
C THR A 222 -3.74 5.76 -21.51
N LYS A 223 -5.03 5.90 -21.84
CA LYS A 223 -5.91 6.91 -21.28
C LYS A 223 -6.61 6.39 -20.03
N ILE A 224 -6.93 7.28 -19.10
CA ILE A 224 -7.93 7.06 -18.07
C ILE A 224 -9.30 7.28 -18.71
N VAL A 225 -10.11 6.23 -18.81
CA VAL A 225 -11.46 6.32 -19.38
C VAL A 225 -12.35 7.09 -18.42
N SER A 226 -12.37 6.65 -17.17
CA SER A 226 -13.01 7.37 -16.07
C SER A 226 -12.33 7.05 -14.75
N MET A 227 -12.46 7.95 -13.78
CA MET A 227 -12.10 7.71 -12.39
C MET A 227 -13.18 8.25 -11.47
N GLN A 228 -13.72 7.40 -10.59
CA GLN A 228 -14.84 7.77 -9.72
C GLN A 228 -14.58 7.26 -8.29
N LEU A 229 -15.04 7.99 -7.28
CA LEU A 229 -15.19 7.39 -5.95
C LEU A 229 -16.25 6.30 -6.03
N MET A 230 -16.02 5.18 -5.34
CA MET A 230 -16.93 4.05 -5.35
C MET A 230 -18.32 4.42 -4.80
N SER A 231 -18.40 5.44 -3.92
CA SER A 231 -19.67 6.02 -3.46
C SER A 231 -20.51 6.64 -4.57
N ASP A 232 -19.85 7.13 -5.63
CA ASP A 232 -20.46 7.89 -6.73
C ASP A 232 -20.71 7.01 -7.96
N VAL A 233 -20.15 5.79 -7.98
CA VAL A 233 -20.44 4.76 -8.97
C VAL A 233 -21.89 4.29 -8.82
N ALA A 234 -22.59 4.08 -9.94
CA ALA A 234 -23.95 3.57 -9.93
C ALA A 234 -24.02 2.24 -9.16
N LYS A 235 -25.04 2.06 -8.31
CA LYS A 235 -25.11 0.89 -7.39
C LYS A 235 -24.94 -0.46 -8.09
N ALA A 236 -25.43 -0.61 -9.32
CA ALA A 236 -25.31 -1.85 -10.09
C ALA A 236 -23.87 -2.13 -10.61
N GLU A 237 -23.02 -1.11 -10.63
CA GLU A 237 -21.63 -1.16 -11.12
C GLU A 237 -20.61 -1.08 -9.97
N GLN A 238 -21.07 -0.92 -8.73
CA GLN A 238 -20.18 -0.87 -7.57
C GLN A 238 -19.49 -2.22 -7.36
N ILE A 239 -18.16 -2.16 -7.20
CA ILE A 239 -17.35 -3.33 -6.87
C ILE A 239 -17.13 -3.34 -5.37
N HIS A 240 -17.83 -4.23 -4.68
CA HIS A 240 -17.68 -4.39 -3.24
C HIS A 240 -16.57 -5.38 -2.91
N LEU A 241 -15.62 -4.95 -2.09
CA LEU A 241 -14.46 -5.74 -1.69
C LEU A 241 -14.30 -5.78 -0.18
N GLU A 242 -13.81 -6.92 0.29
CA GLU A 242 -13.14 -7.02 1.58
C GLU A 242 -11.66 -7.30 1.35
N VAL A 243 -10.83 -6.77 2.24
CA VAL A 243 -9.39 -7.02 2.28
C VAL A 243 -9.04 -7.74 3.57
N GLU A 244 -8.01 -8.58 3.52
CA GLU A 244 -7.53 -9.29 4.70
C GLU A 244 -7.18 -8.30 5.82
N ASN A 245 -7.70 -8.56 7.02
CA ASN A 245 -7.42 -7.76 8.19
C ASN A 245 -6.01 -8.09 8.69
N THR A 246 -5.07 -7.17 8.49
CA THR A 246 -3.66 -7.36 8.86
C THR A 246 -3.43 -7.37 10.36
N GLU A 247 -4.41 -6.94 11.15
CA GLU A 247 -4.38 -6.93 12.61
C GLU A 247 -4.95 -8.22 13.22
N SER A 248 -5.49 -9.12 12.39
CA SER A 248 -6.07 -10.39 12.86
C SER A 248 -5.03 -11.42 13.24
N THR A 249 -5.41 -12.32 14.14
CA THR A 249 -4.62 -13.50 14.51
C THR A 249 -4.27 -14.35 13.28
N ALA A 250 -5.25 -14.54 12.39
CA ALA A 250 -5.08 -15.32 11.16
C ALA A 250 -4.00 -14.75 10.23
N PHE A 251 -3.87 -13.43 10.13
CA PHE A 251 -2.81 -12.81 9.34
C PHE A 251 -1.44 -13.01 9.98
N ALA A 252 -1.32 -12.84 11.30
CA ALA A 252 -0.08 -13.09 12.03
C ALA A 252 0.39 -14.56 11.87
N GLU A 253 -0.52 -15.52 12.01
CA GLU A 253 -0.23 -16.95 11.77
C GLU A 253 0.23 -17.20 10.32
N ARG A 254 -0.40 -16.53 9.34
CA ARG A 254 0.03 -16.62 7.94
C ARG A 254 1.45 -16.10 7.73
N LEU A 255 1.87 -15.04 8.44
CA LEU A 255 3.25 -14.57 8.40
C LEU A 255 4.23 -15.61 8.95
N VAL A 256 3.90 -16.24 10.09
CA VAL A 256 4.70 -17.32 10.67
C VAL A 256 4.85 -18.47 9.68
N GLN A 257 3.75 -18.97 9.11
CA GLN A 257 3.78 -20.05 8.13
C GLN A 257 4.60 -19.69 6.87
N ARG A 258 4.50 -18.44 6.38
CA ARG A 258 5.28 -17.97 5.23
C ARG A 258 6.77 -17.85 5.53
N ARG A 259 7.14 -17.62 6.79
CA ARG A 259 8.53 -17.57 7.25
C ARG A 259 9.13 -18.96 7.39
N THR A 260 8.41 -19.89 8.02
CA THR A 260 8.93 -21.23 8.32
C THR A 260 8.97 -22.13 7.09
N ARG A 261 7.94 -22.08 6.23
CA ARG A 261 7.83 -22.89 5.00
C ARG A 261 8.09 -24.38 5.28
N ASP A 262 7.33 -24.94 6.21
CA ASP A 262 7.58 -26.28 6.74
C ASP A 262 7.23 -27.43 5.80
N SER A 263 6.53 -27.16 4.68
CA SER A 263 6.22 -28.16 3.65
C SER A 263 7.42 -28.99 3.22
N ALA A 264 7.20 -30.30 3.00
CA ALA A 264 8.20 -31.24 2.50
C ALA A 264 8.73 -30.89 1.10
N PHE A 265 8.00 -30.06 0.35
CA PHE A 265 8.47 -29.50 -0.93
C PHE A 265 9.82 -28.78 -0.78
N PHE A 266 10.04 -28.10 0.36
CA PHE A 266 11.29 -27.41 0.66
C PHE A 266 12.32 -28.39 1.23
N TYR A 267 12.93 -29.20 0.36
CA TYR A 267 13.98 -30.14 0.74
C TYR A 267 15.17 -29.44 1.44
N LYS A 268 15.46 -28.19 1.03
CA LYS A 268 16.32 -27.25 1.75
C LYS A 268 15.45 -26.08 2.22
N LYS A 269 15.40 -25.87 3.55
CA LYS A 269 14.58 -24.81 4.13
C LYS A 269 15.06 -23.43 3.67
N PRO A 270 14.17 -22.57 3.14
CA PRO A 270 14.51 -21.20 2.81
C PRO A 270 14.95 -20.41 4.04
N PRO A 271 15.72 -19.32 3.88
CA PRO A 271 16.01 -18.42 4.99
C PRO A 271 14.70 -17.89 5.61
N PRO A 272 14.61 -17.77 6.95
CA PRO A 272 13.39 -17.36 7.65
C PRO A 272 13.19 -15.84 7.63
N VAL A 273 13.26 -15.26 6.42
CA VAL A 273 13.13 -13.82 6.17
C VAL A 273 11.87 -13.55 5.35
N LEU A 274 11.26 -12.40 5.59
CA LEU A 274 10.14 -11.91 4.79
C LEU A 274 10.43 -10.49 4.34
N ASP A 275 10.25 -10.24 3.04
CA ASP A 275 10.13 -8.88 2.51
C ASP A 275 8.67 -8.46 2.62
N VAL A 276 8.42 -7.31 3.27
CA VAL A 276 7.08 -6.74 3.44
C VAL A 276 6.37 -6.54 2.09
N CYS A 277 7.11 -6.18 1.04
CA CYS A 277 6.57 -5.97 -0.29
C CYS A 277 6.30 -7.26 -1.08
N GLN A 278 6.73 -8.42 -0.56
CA GLN A 278 6.41 -9.74 -1.13
C GLN A 278 5.27 -10.46 -0.39
N ILE A 279 4.65 -9.81 0.58
CA ILE A 279 3.47 -10.36 1.28
C ILE A 279 2.22 -9.83 0.60
N PRO A 280 1.50 -10.67 -0.19
CA PRO A 280 0.26 -10.24 -0.80
C PRO A 280 -0.80 -10.08 0.30
N ILE A 281 -1.47 -8.93 0.32
CA ILE A 281 -2.70 -8.72 1.07
C ILE A 281 -3.84 -9.25 0.21
N ARG A 282 -4.61 -10.20 0.76
CA ARG A 282 -5.69 -10.84 0.01
C ARG A 282 -6.89 -9.89 -0.07
N SER A 283 -7.58 -9.95 -1.20
CA SER A 283 -8.86 -9.26 -1.42
C SER A 283 -9.89 -10.27 -1.90
N ARG A 284 -11.16 -10.05 -1.59
CA ARG A 284 -12.28 -10.85 -2.11
C ARG A 284 -13.46 -9.96 -2.49
N LEU A 285 -14.15 -10.35 -3.57
CA LEU A 285 -15.43 -9.75 -3.95
C LEU A 285 -16.52 -10.19 -2.97
N ILE A 286 -17.38 -9.27 -2.59
CA ILE A 286 -18.60 -9.54 -1.83
C ILE A 286 -19.82 -9.16 -2.68
N LYS A 287 -20.89 -9.93 -2.55
CA LYS A 287 -22.17 -9.68 -3.22
C LYS A 287 -23.01 -8.70 -2.43
#